data_AF-A0A2W0BKU6-F1
#
_entry.id   AF-A0A2W0BKU6-F1
#
_cell.length_a   1.000
_cell.length_b   1.000
_cell.length_c   1.000
_cell.angle_alpha   90.00
_cell.angle_beta   90.00
_cell.angle_gamma   90.00
#
_symmetry.space_group_name_H-M   'P 1'
#
loop_
_entity.id
_entity.type
_entity.pdbx_description
1 polymer ?
#
loop_
_entity_poly.entity_id
_entity_poly.type
_entity_poly.pdbx_seq_one_letter_code
_entity_poly.pdbx_strand_id
1 'polypeptide(L)'
;MNSIPKQSAHRALTFAAVLAVFFIVLNPVQAQCQTTLTIFNTTLGELNQPGTEISTEDLKAILLLAVTPVLDVRFPQEYAISHIPGAINIPPDSAAPILATWSMKLQK
;
A
#
# COMPACT_ATOMS: atom_id res chain seq x y z
N MET A 1 6.79 65.29 5.21
CA MET A 1 7.05 64.01 4.51
C MET A 1 8.30 63.39 5.11
N ASN A 2 8.19 62.36 5.95
CA ASN A 2 9.36 61.73 6.57
C ASN A 2 9.89 60.64 5.64
N SER A 3 11.05 60.91 5.03
CA SER A 3 11.80 59.98 4.20
C SER A 3 12.39 58.87 5.07
N ILE A 4 11.91 57.64 4.86
CA ILE A 4 12.46 56.43 5.48
C ILE A 4 13.94 56.33 5.06
N PRO A 5 14.91 56.24 6.01
CA PRO A 5 16.32 56.21 5.66
C PRO A 5 16.65 54.94 4.88
N LYS A 6 17.24 55.10 3.68
CA LYS A 6 17.57 54.00 2.73
C LYS A 6 18.36 52.86 3.39
N GLN A 7 19.13 53.12 4.44
CA GLN A 7 19.90 52.14 5.20
C GLN A 7 19.01 51.12 5.96
N SER A 8 17.81 51.53 6.39
CA SER A 8 16.84 50.66 7.05
C SER A 8 16.24 49.64 6.08
N ALA A 9 16.00 50.04 4.82
CA ALA A 9 15.47 49.17 3.79
C ALA A 9 16.47 48.09 3.36
N HIS A 10 17.76 48.44 3.25
CA HIS A 10 18.82 47.48 2.93
C HIS A 10 18.99 46.44 4.04
N ARG A 11 18.97 46.87 5.30
CA ARG A 11 19.01 45.98 6.46
C ARG A 11 17.81 45.03 6.47
N ALA A 12 16.59 45.55 6.30
CA ALA A 12 15.38 44.73 6.24
C ALA A 12 15.43 43.69 5.10
N LEU A 13 15.92 44.08 3.92
CA LEU A 13 16.09 43.19 2.77
C LEU A 13 17.12 42.08 3.06
N THR A 14 18.26 42.43 3.67
CA THR A 14 19.27 41.43 4.04
C THR A 14 18.75 40.43 5.09
N PHE A 15 17.98 40.89 6.07
CA PHE A 15 17.36 40.00 7.06
C PHE A 15 16.32 39.07 6.43
N ALA A 16 15.47 39.59 5.54
CA ALA A 16 14.50 38.78 4.81
C ALA A 16 15.18 37.73 3.92
N ALA A 17 16.28 38.09 3.26
CA ALA A 17 17.07 37.16 2.44
C ALA A 17 17.70 36.04 3.28
N VAL A 18 18.27 36.37 4.44
CA VAL A 18 18.87 35.37 5.35
C VAL A 18 17.79 34.44 5.92
N LEU A 19 16.62 34.96 6.29
CA LEU A 19 15.48 34.13 6.71
C LEU A 19 15.01 33.20 5.60
N ALA A 20 14.92 33.69 4.36
CA ALA A 20 14.54 32.86 3.22
C ALA A 20 15.56 31.72 2.97
N VAL A 21 16.86 32.02 3.04
CA VAL A 21 17.91 30.99 2.92
C VAL A 21 17.84 29.98 4.07
N PHE A 22 17.58 30.43 5.30
CA PHE A 22 17.39 29.56 6.47
C PHE A 22 16.19 28.62 6.29
N PHE A 23 15.06 29.10 5.76
CA PHE A 23 13.89 28.28 5.45
C PHE A 23 14.12 27.28 4.30
N ILE A 24 15.00 27.60 3.34
CA ILE A 24 15.39 26.69 2.25
C ILE A 24 16.33 25.59 2.77
N VAL A 25 17.24 25.91 3.69
CA VAL A 25 18.22 24.97 4.26
C VAL A 25 17.62 24.10 5.37
N LEU A 26 16.61 24.58 6.08
CA LEU A 26 15.93 23.85 7.17
C LEU A 26 14.63 23.16 6.78
N ASN A 27 14.18 23.26 5.53
CA ASN A 27 13.25 22.23 5.06
C ASN A 27 14.06 20.95 5.05
N PRO A 28 13.82 19.97 5.96
CA PRO A 28 14.34 18.65 5.69
C PRO A 28 13.78 18.34 4.31
N VAL A 29 14.66 18.15 3.33
CA VAL A 29 14.35 17.30 2.18
C VAL A 29 13.63 16.16 2.84
N GLN A 30 12.30 16.14 2.68
CA GLN A 30 11.47 15.11 3.25
C GLN A 30 12.13 13.89 2.67
N ALA A 31 12.87 13.17 3.53
CA ALA A 31 13.43 11.90 3.17
C ALA A 31 12.19 11.17 2.72
N GLN A 32 12.06 11.04 1.41
CA GLN A 32 11.05 10.24 0.81
C GLN A 32 11.44 8.88 1.34
N CYS A 33 10.84 8.46 2.45
CA CYS A 33 10.84 7.10 2.90
C CYS A 33 10.06 6.37 1.81
N GLN A 34 10.72 6.18 0.67
CA GLN A 34 10.23 5.35 -0.41
C GLN A 34 10.06 4.00 0.26
N THR A 35 8.81 3.55 0.34
CA THR A 35 8.47 2.25 0.88
C THR A 35 9.30 1.26 0.08
N THR A 36 10.38 0.75 0.69
CA THR A 36 11.26 -0.20 0.02
C THR A 36 10.38 -1.39 -0.34
N LEU A 37 10.41 -1.83 -1.59
CA LEU A 37 9.64 -3.00 -2.00
C LEU A 37 10.22 -4.21 -1.26
N THR A 38 9.40 -4.77 -0.39
CA THR A 38 9.63 -5.98 0.38
C THR A 38 8.53 -6.97 0.04
N ILE A 39 8.68 -8.22 0.48
CA ILE A 39 7.62 -9.23 0.35
C ILE A 39 6.33 -8.77 1.03
N PHE A 40 6.39 -7.85 2.00
CA PHE A 40 5.23 -7.43 2.77
C PHE A 40 4.38 -6.33 2.15
N ASN A 41 4.84 -5.72 1.05
CA ASN A 41 4.16 -4.62 0.34
C ASN A 41 4.29 -4.77 -1.18
N THR A 42 4.32 -6.03 -1.65
CA THR A 42 4.47 -6.37 -3.08
C THR A 42 3.17 -6.92 -3.68
N THR A 43 3.13 -6.87 -5.01
CA THR A 43 2.15 -7.49 -5.91
C THR A 43 2.94 -8.35 -6.92
N LEU A 44 2.38 -9.46 -7.36
CA LEU A 44 2.84 -10.31 -8.47
C LEU A 44 2.94 -9.55 -9.80
N GLY A 45 1.97 -8.69 -10.13
CA GLY A 45 2.01 -7.80 -11.31
C GLY A 45 1.88 -8.49 -12.67
N GLU A 46 1.24 -9.67 -12.70
CA GLU A 46 1.03 -10.43 -13.94
C GLU A 46 -0.13 -9.83 -14.76
N LEU A 47 0.07 -9.71 -16.08
CA LEU A 47 -0.96 -9.16 -16.97
C LEU A 47 -2.03 -10.20 -17.29
N ASN A 48 -3.25 -9.73 -17.58
CA ASN A 48 -4.39 -10.54 -18.04
C ASN A 48 -4.86 -11.64 -17.06
N GLN A 49 -4.69 -11.42 -15.76
CA GLN A 49 -5.24 -12.35 -14.77
C GLN A 49 -6.79 -12.24 -14.72
N PRO A 50 -7.50 -13.36 -14.58
CA PRO A 50 -8.96 -13.38 -14.53
C PRO A 50 -9.54 -12.75 -13.25
N GLY A 51 -8.72 -12.62 -12.19
CA GLY A 51 -9.12 -12.01 -10.92
C GLY A 51 -8.37 -10.69 -10.66
N THR A 52 -9.00 -9.83 -9.84
CA THR A 52 -8.31 -8.65 -9.30
C THR A 52 -7.22 -9.09 -8.36
N GLU A 53 -6.00 -8.64 -8.64
CA GLU A 53 -4.85 -8.84 -7.76
C GLU A 53 -4.92 -7.90 -6.54
N ILE A 54 -4.45 -8.38 -5.39
CA ILE A 54 -4.32 -7.59 -4.15
C ILE A 54 -2.87 -7.60 -3.67
N SER A 55 -2.49 -6.57 -2.90
CA SER A 55 -1.15 -6.53 -2.31
C SER A 55 -1.01 -7.46 -1.11
N THR A 56 0.22 -7.80 -0.73
CA THR A 56 0.47 -8.57 0.49
C THR A 56 0.06 -7.81 1.76
N GLU A 57 0.08 -6.48 1.73
CA GLU A 57 -0.39 -5.63 2.83
C GLU A 57 -1.91 -5.75 3.00
N ASP A 58 -2.67 -5.68 1.89
CA ASP A 58 -4.12 -5.83 1.90
C ASP A 58 -4.53 -7.24 2.39
N LEU A 59 -3.81 -8.28 1.96
CA LEU A 59 -4.06 -9.65 2.43
C LEU A 59 -3.89 -9.77 3.95
N LYS A 60 -2.87 -9.12 4.53
CA LYS A 60 -2.71 -9.08 5.99
C LYS A 60 -3.87 -8.38 6.69
N ALA A 61 -4.32 -7.25 6.16
CA ALA A 61 -5.48 -6.54 6.70
C ALA A 61 -6.74 -7.42 6.66
N ILE A 62 -6.98 -8.15 5.57
CA ILE A 62 -8.10 -9.09 5.44
C ILE A 62 -8.02 -10.19 6.52
N LEU A 63 -6.85 -10.81 6.70
CA LEU A 63 -6.65 -11.87 7.70
C LEU A 63 -6.84 -11.36 9.14
N LEU A 64 -6.40 -10.13 9.44
CA LEU A 64 -6.56 -9.51 10.76
C LEU A 64 -8.03 -9.17 11.07
N LEU A 65 -8.76 -8.68 10.07
CA LEU A 65 -10.17 -8.31 10.23
C LEU A 65 -11.09 -9.53 10.26
N ALA A 66 -10.66 -10.65 9.67
CA ALA A 66 -11.44 -11.90 9.56
C ALA A 66 -12.84 -11.71 8.93
N VAL A 67 -13.02 -10.66 8.12
CA VAL A 67 -14.30 -10.32 7.48
C VAL A 67 -14.53 -11.05 6.16
N THR A 68 -13.44 -11.47 5.49
CA THR A 68 -13.50 -12.15 4.19
C THR A 68 -12.71 -13.45 4.28
N PRO A 69 -13.28 -14.61 3.87
CA PRO A 69 -12.55 -15.85 3.86
C PRO A 69 -11.43 -15.82 2.82
N VAL A 70 -10.24 -16.30 3.20
CA VAL A 70 -9.10 -16.49 2.29
C VAL A 70 -9.06 -17.95 1.88
N LEU A 71 -9.02 -18.21 0.58
CA LEU A 71 -9.05 -19.56 0.02
C LEU A 71 -7.67 -19.93 -0.54
N ASP A 72 -7.12 -21.06 -0.10
CA ASP A 72 -5.90 -21.65 -0.64
C ASP A 72 -6.27 -22.81 -1.57
N VAL A 73 -6.06 -22.60 -2.87
CA VAL A 73 -6.45 -23.54 -3.93
C VAL A 73 -5.38 -24.58 -4.27
N ARG A 74 -4.31 -24.68 -3.47
CA ARG A 74 -3.27 -25.70 -3.66
C ARG A 74 -3.75 -27.10 -3.28
N PHE A 75 -2.99 -28.12 -3.67
CA PHE A 75 -3.26 -29.48 -3.23
C PHE A 75 -3.11 -29.62 -1.71
N PRO A 76 -3.89 -30.50 -1.05
CA PRO A 76 -3.86 -30.65 0.41
C PRO A 76 -2.46 -30.91 0.99
N GLN A 77 -1.62 -31.63 0.26
CA GLN A 77 -0.25 -31.95 0.66
C GLN A 77 0.61 -30.70 0.76
N GLU A 78 0.46 -29.73 -0.15
CA GLU A 78 1.19 -28.46 -0.11
C GLU A 78 0.71 -27.56 1.02
N TYR A 79 -0.61 -27.49 1.21
CA TYR A 79 -1.23 -26.75 2.30
C TYR A 79 -0.81 -27.30 3.68
N ALA A 80 -0.71 -28.63 3.81
CA ALA A 80 -0.29 -29.29 5.05
C ALA A 80 1.18 -29.04 5.40
N ILE A 81 2.08 -28.85 4.42
CA ILE A 81 3.48 -28.50 4.66
C ILE A 81 3.59 -27.08 5.21
N SER A 82 2.91 -26.13 4.57
CA SER A 82 2.86 -24.73 5.02
C SER A 82 1.72 -24.00 4.33
N HIS A 83 0.98 -23.21 5.10
CA HIS A 83 -0.10 -22.36 4.61
C HIS A 83 -0.20 -21.07 5.43
N ILE A 84 -0.93 -20.11 4.88
CA ILE A 84 -1.24 -18.85 5.55
C ILE A 84 -2.25 -19.12 6.68
N PRO A 85 -1.94 -18.81 7.95
CA PRO A 85 -2.87 -19.01 9.05
C PRO A 85 -4.21 -18.32 8.80
N GLY A 86 -5.31 -19.05 9.01
CA GLY A 86 -6.67 -18.56 8.76
C GLY A 86 -7.19 -18.78 7.32
N ALA A 87 -6.33 -19.18 6.38
CA ALA A 87 -6.77 -19.58 5.04
C ALA A 87 -7.44 -20.96 5.05
N ILE A 88 -8.44 -21.17 4.19
CA ILE A 88 -9.19 -22.42 4.06
C ILE A 88 -8.72 -23.12 2.77
N ASN A 89 -8.28 -24.38 2.87
CA ASN A 89 -7.90 -25.15 1.70
C ASN A 89 -9.14 -25.61 0.90
N ILE A 90 -9.23 -25.23 -0.36
CA ILE A 90 -10.22 -25.73 -1.31
C ILE A 90 -9.48 -26.21 -2.57
N PRO A 91 -9.09 -27.49 -2.62
CA PRO A 91 -8.33 -28.04 -3.74
C PRO A 91 -9.06 -27.87 -5.08
N PRO A 92 -8.33 -27.82 -6.21
CA PRO A 92 -8.93 -27.56 -7.53
C PRO A 92 -10.03 -28.56 -7.88
N ASP A 93 -9.84 -29.83 -7.53
CA ASP A 93 -10.78 -30.93 -7.79
C ASP A 93 -12.08 -30.80 -6.99
N SER A 94 -12.04 -30.10 -5.85
CA SER A 94 -13.19 -29.84 -4.98
C SER A 94 -13.85 -28.50 -5.27
N ALA A 95 -13.13 -27.56 -5.90
CA ALA A 95 -13.60 -26.20 -6.17
C ALA A 95 -14.66 -26.14 -7.29
N ALA A 96 -14.53 -26.96 -8.33
CA ALA A 96 -15.40 -26.93 -9.50
C ALA A 96 -16.91 -27.07 -9.19
N PRO A 97 -17.37 -28.09 -8.43
CA PRO A 97 -18.80 -28.24 -8.11
C PRO A 97 -19.30 -27.17 -7.12
N ILE A 98 -18.44 -26.71 -6.21
CA ILE A 98 -18.79 -25.71 -5.21
C ILE A 98 -19.01 -24.36 -5.91
N LEU A 99 -18.03 -23.87 -6.68
CA LEU A 99 -18.11 -22.58 -7.38
C LEU A 99 -19.27 -22.51 -8.38
N ALA A 100 -19.60 -23.62 -9.06
CA ALA A 100 -20.78 -23.71 -9.92
C ALA A 100 -22.10 -23.45 -9.14
N THR A 101 -22.17 -23.93 -7.90
CA THR A 101 -23.33 -23.74 -7.02
C THR A 101 -23.47 -22.28 -6.56
N TRP A 102 -22.36 -21.61 -6.24
CA TRP A 102 -22.36 -20.19 -5.84
C TRP A 102 -22.67 -19.25 -7.01
N SER A 103 -22.17 -19.56 -8.21
CA SER A 103 -22.47 -18.82 -9.45
C SER A 103 -23.97 -18.82 -9.76
N MET A 104 -24.65 -19.97 -9.63
CA MET A 104 -26.11 -20.05 -9.81
C MET A 104 -26.90 -19.25 -8.77
N LYS A 105 -26.37 -19.08 -7.56
CA LYS A 105 -27.07 -18.41 -6.46
C LYS A 105 -26.91 -16.89 -6.47
N LEU A 106 -25.86 -16.37 -7.10
CA LEU A 106 -25.62 -14.93 -7.27
C LEU A 106 -26.32 -14.34 -8.52
N GLN A 107 -26.91 -15.19 -9.36
CA GLN A 107 -27.64 -14.79 -10.58
C GLN A 107 -29.17 -14.69 -10.38
N LYS A 108 -29.66 -14.67 -9.13
CA LYS A 108 -31.08 -14.60 -8.79
C LYS A 108 -31.33 -13.49 -7.78
#